data_AF-A0A3A0AYP0-F1
#
_entry.id   AF-A0A3A0AYP0-F1
#
_cell.length_a   1.000
_cell.length_b   1.000
_cell.length_c   1.000
_cell.angle_alpha   90.00
_cell.angle_beta   90.00
_cell.angle_gamma   90.00
#
_symmetry.space_group_name_H-M   'P 1'
#
loop_
_entity.id
_entity.type
_entity.pdbx_description
1 polymer ?
#
loop_
_entity_poly.entity_id
_entity_poly.type
_entity_poly.pdbx_seq_one_letter_code
_entity_poly.pdbx_strand_id
1 'polypeptide(L)' 'MPTSPRRISVSTWSLHRTLGRPPAYGPDRPAPPAAGQGLPLLDLPARLASASIRTLEICHFHLPSR' A
#
# COMPACT_ATOMS: atom_id res chain seq x y z
N MET A 1 -5.76 33.79 8.78
CA MET A 1 -6.38 32.45 8.88
C MET A 1 -5.28 31.43 9.06
N PRO A 2 -5.18 30.70 10.19
CA PRO A 2 -4.22 29.61 10.30
C PRO A 2 -4.63 28.51 9.31
N THR A 3 -3.75 28.19 8.37
CA THR A 3 -3.96 27.09 7.43
C THR A 3 -3.85 25.78 8.20
N SER A 4 -4.94 25.01 8.23
CA SER A 4 -4.87 23.66 8.80
C SER A 4 -3.82 22.85 8.01
N PRO A 5 -2.94 22.09 8.69
CA PRO A 5 -1.94 21.29 8.00
C PRO A 5 -2.65 20.33 7.04
N ARG A 6 -2.14 20.24 5.80
CA ARG A 6 -2.71 19.35 4.77
C ARG A 6 -2.68 17.91 5.30
N ARG A 7 -3.86 17.33 5.50
CA ARG A 7 -3.99 15.92 5.89
C ARG A 7 -3.88 15.04 4.66
N ILE A 8 -2.78 14.31 4.55
CA ILE A 8 -2.55 13.32 3.49
C ILE A 8 -2.97 11.95 4.00
N SER A 9 -3.67 11.19 3.15
CA SER A 9 -4.03 9.78 3.34
C SER A 9 -3.47 8.94 2.20
N VAL A 10 -3.13 7.70 2.50
CA VAL A 10 -2.68 6.72 1.51
C VAL A 10 -3.52 5.45 1.62
N SER A 11 -3.96 4.93 0.49
CA SER A 11 -4.61 3.63 0.42
C SER A 11 -3.60 2.52 0.15
N THR A 12 -3.80 1.38 0.79
CA THR A 12 -3.05 0.16 0.48
C THR A 12 -3.25 -0.30 -0.98
N TRP A 13 -4.32 0.13 -1.68
CA TRP A 13 -4.44 -0.07 -3.13
C TRP A 13 -3.28 0.60 -3.90
N SER A 14 -2.94 1.83 -3.54
CA SER A 14 -1.80 2.56 -4.14
C SER A 14 -0.45 1.94 -3.77
N LEU A 15 -0.41 1.17 -2.68
CA LEU A 15 0.78 0.47 -2.17
C LEU A 15 0.79 -1.03 -2.50
N HIS A 16 -0.07 -1.50 -3.41
CA HIS A 16 -0.24 -2.92 -3.73
C HIS A 16 1.09 -3.61 -4.09
N ARG A 17 1.91 -2.94 -4.91
CA ARG A 17 3.27 -3.42 -5.25
C ARG A 17 4.23 -3.42 -4.07
N THR A 18 4.15 -2.41 -3.20
CA THR A 18 4.97 -2.32 -1.99
C THR A 18 4.66 -3.47 -1.02
N LEU A 19 3.41 -3.90 -0.97
CA LEU A 19 2.94 -5.05 -0.18
C LEU A 19 3.23 -6.40 -0.87
N GLY A 20 4.06 -6.42 -1.92
CA GLY A 20 4.45 -7.65 -2.60
C GLY A 20 3.32 -8.26 -3.41
N ARG A 21 2.39 -7.44 -3.93
CA ARG A 21 1.41 -7.91 -4.89
C ARG A 21 1.81 -7.52 -6.32
N PRO A 22 1.82 -8.49 -7.25
CA PRO A 22 2.18 -8.21 -8.62
C PRO A 22 1.14 -7.28 -9.29
N PRO A 23 1.55 -6.46 -10.27
CA PRO A 23 0.60 -5.70 -11.07
C PRO A 23 -0.33 -6.64 -11.85
N ALA A 24 -1.50 -6.14 -12.23
CA ALA A 24 -2.39 -6.86 -13.14
C ALA A 24 -1.63 -7.23 -14.44
N TYR A 25 -1.77 -8.49 -14.84
CA TYR A 25 -1.30 -9.01 -16.12
C TYR A 25 -2.50 -9.22 -17.05
N GLY A 26 -2.23 -9.31 -18.36
CA GLY A 26 -3.28 -9.38 -19.38
C GLY A 26 -2.74 -9.99 -20.68
N PRO A 27 -3.56 -10.13 -21.72
CA PRO A 27 -3.16 -10.80 -22.96
C PRO A 27 -1.91 -10.19 -23.61
N ASP A 28 -1.71 -8.88 -23.46
CA ASP A 28 -0.55 -8.15 -23.99
C ASP A 28 0.61 -8.00 -23.00
N ARG A 29 0.50 -8.56 -21.79
CA ARG A 29 1.50 -8.39 -20.72
C ARG A 29 1.85 -9.73 -20.09
N PRO A 30 3.12 -10.19 -20.20
CA PRO A 30 3.54 -11.43 -19.59
C PRO A 30 3.32 -11.39 -18.07
N ALA A 31 3.07 -12.56 -17.49
CA ALA A 31 2.90 -12.70 -16.06
C ALA A 31 4.13 -12.11 -15.34
N PRO A 32 3.93 -11.21 -14.35
CA PRO A 32 5.04 -10.66 -13.60
C PRO A 32 5.78 -11.79 -12.85
N PRO A 33 7.09 -11.63 -12.59
CA PRO A 33 7.84 -12.57 -11.77
C PRO A 33 7.13 -12.75 -10.42
N ALA A 34 7.24 -13.95 -9.84
CA ALA A 34 6.69 -14.26 -8.53
C ALA A 34 7.03 -13.12 -7.57
N ALA A 35 6.00 -12.56 -6.93
CA ALA A 35 6.20 -11.37 -6.13
C ALA A 35 7.16 -11.69 -4.99
N GLY A 36 8.22 -10.88 -4.86
CA GLY A 36 9.15 -10.99 -3.74
C GLY A 36 8.43 -10.77 -2.42
N GLN A 37 9.12 -11.05 -1.30
CA GLN A 37 8.61 -10.74 0.03
C GLN A 37 8.33 -9.23 0.10
N GLY A 38 7.05 -8.88 0.02
CA GLY A 38 6.58 -7.51 0.17
C GLY A 38 6.80 -6.99 1.58
N LEU A 39 6.63 -5.69 1.77
CA LEU A 39 6.60 -5.11 3.11
C LEU A 39 5.43 -5.73 3.90
N PRO A 40 5.67 -6.29 5.10
CA PRO A 40 4.59 -6.75 5.97
C PRO A 40 3.57 -5.65 6.23
N LEU A 41 2.28 -5.99 6.26
CA LEU A 41 1.21 -5.02 6.46
C LEU A 41 1.37 -4.22 7.76
N LEU A 42 1.88 -4.87 8.81
CA LEU A 42 2.12 -4.27 10.12
C LEU A 42 3.31 -3.29 10.14
N ASP A 43 4.18 -3.31 9.13
CA ASP A 43 5.32 -2.39 9.03
C ASP A 43 4.95 -1.09 8.29
N LEU A 44 3.81 -1.06 7.58
CA LEU A 44 3.34 0.13 6.88
C LEU A 44 3.19 1.38 7.77
N PRO A 45 2.57 1.31 8.96
CA PRO A 45 2.37 2.50 9.79
C PRO A 45 3.68 3.19 10.16
N ALA A 46 4.71 2.43 10.53
CA ALA A 46 6.03 2.98 10.84
C ALA A 46 6.65 3.68 9.61
N ARG A 47 6.52 3.06 8.43
CA ARG A 47 7.03 3.62 7.17
C ARG A 47 6.30 4.89 6.75
N LEU A 48 4.97 4.94 6.91
CA LEU A 48 4.17 6.12 6.61
C LEU A 48 4.46 7.27 7.58
N ALA A 49 4.63 6.96 8.87
CA ALA A 49 5.00 7.95 9.88
C ALA A 49 6.36 8.61 9.56
N SER A 50 7.34 7.84 9.06
CA SER A 50 8.63 8.37 8.61
C SER A 50 8.51 9.36 7.43
N ALA A 51 7.45 9.21 6.62
CA ALA A 51 7.11 10.10 5.52
C ALA A 51 6.14 11.23 5.93
N SER A 52 5.89 11.42 7.23
CA SER A 52 4.91 12.38 7.77
C SER A 52 3.46 12.16 7.33
N ILE A 53 3.11 10.93 6.91
CA ILE A 53 1.75 10.52 6.56
C ILE A 53 1.14 9.82 7.78
N ARG A 54 0.01 10.34 8.27
CA ARG A 54 -0.64 9.86 9.51
C ARG A 54 -2.02 9.24 9.29
N THR A 55 -2.39 9.00 8.03
CA THR A 55 -3.69 8.40 7.67
C THR A 55 -3.46 7.29 6.65
N LEU A 56 -4.04 6.11 6.91
CA LEU A 56 -3.92 4.91 6.08
C LEU A 56 -5.30 4.29 5.88
N GLU A 57 -5.63 3.96 4.63
CA GLU A 57 -6.84 3.23 4.24
C GLU A 57 -6.49 1.80 3.82
N ILE A 58 -7.11 0.81 4.47
CA ILE A 58 -6.82 -0.61 4.23
C ILE A 58 -7.90 -1.20 3.32
N CYS A 59 -7.51 -1.76 2.17
CA CYS A 59 -8.40 -2.55 1.34
C CYS A 59 -8.61 -3.91 2.01
N HIS A 60 -9.87 -4.33 2.14
CA HIS A 60 -10.27 -5.54 2.88
C HIS A 60 -9.47 -6.79 2.49
N PHE A 61 -9.15 -6.95 1.20
CA PHE A 61 -8.42 -8.11 0.68
C PHE A 61 -6.95 -8.19 1.11
N HIS A 62 -6.39 -7.18 1.79
CA HIS A 62 -5.05 -7.23 2.39
C HIS A 62 -5.06 -7.85 3.77
N LEU A 63 -6.24 -8.00 4.38
CA LEU A 63 -6.40 -8.68 5.65
C LEU A 63 -6.50 -10.19 5.40
N PRO A 64 -5.91 -11.03 6.26
CA PRO A 64 -6.12 -12.47 6.18
C PRO A 64 -7.60 -12.81 6.40
N SER A 65 -8.14 -13.71 5.57
CA SER A 65 -9.45 -14.31 5.80
C SER A 65 -9.41 -15.12 7.10
N ARG A 66 -10.52 -15.12 7.85
CA ARG A 66 -10.69 -15.97 9.05
C ARG A 66 -10.77 -17.44 8.68
#